data_AF-S5AE21-F1
#
_entry.id   AF-S5AE21-F1
#
_cell.length_a   1.000
_cell.length_b   1.000
_cell.length_c   1.000
_cell.angle_alpha   90.00
_cell.angle_beta   90.00
_cell.angle_gamma   90.00
#
_symmetry.space_group_name_H-M   'P 1'
#
loop_
_entity.id
_entity.type
_entity.pdbx_description
1 polymer ?
#
loop_
_entity_poly.entity_id
_entity_poly.type
_entity_poly.pdbx_seq_one_letter_code
_entity_poly.pdbx_strand_id
1 'polypeptide(L)'
;MNLLKWIYSGIVVSALIVVVGVLGQGKLSVSQATADDVERPLHADIQKVERRFSLVEFDLKNKAHLLRKTRLDFYIAQAKQADLRGWKFKRDEFVERADNILSHHLMQYANDVSKEAEIYTAQAI
;
A
#
# COMPACT_ATOMS: atom_id res chain seq x y z
N MET A 1 16.08 -2.95 -56.80
CA MET A 1 15.78 -4.17 -56.01
C MET A 1 16.23 -4.02 -54.56
N ASN A 2 15.62 -3.14 -53.75
CA ASN A 2 15.94 -3.03 -52.32
C ASN A 2 14.71 -2.89 -51.42
N LEU A 3 13.59 -2.32 -51.89
CA LEU A 3 12.41 -2.09 -51.05
C LEU A 3 11.83 -3.39 -50.45
N LEU A 4 11.76 -4.46 -51.24
CA LEU A 4 11.23 -5.76 -50.80
C LEU A 4 12.10 -6.40 -49.71
N LYS A 5 13.43 -6.22 -49.78
CA LYS A 5 14.37 -6.69 -48.74
C LYS A 5 14.22 -5.91 -47.44
N TRP A 6 13.96 -4.60 -47.52
CA TRP A 6 13.71 -3.75 -46.36
C TRP A 6 12.39 -4.11 -45.66
N ILE A 7 11.32 -4.38 -46.41
CA ILE A 7 10.03 -4.81 -45.85
C ILE A 7 10.19 -6.18 -45.18
N TYR A 8 10.86 -7.14 -45.83
CA TYR A 8 11.08 -8.46 -45.26
C TYR A 8 11.94 -8.39 -43.99
N SER A 9 13.00 -7.56 -43.99
CA SER A 9 13.84 -7.33 -42.81
C SER A 9 13.03 -6.73 -41.65
N GLY A 10 12.19 -5.73 -41.91
CA GLY A 10 11.34 -5.11 -40.90
C GLY A 10 10.35 -6.09 -40.27
N ILE A 11 9.72 -6.96 -41.08
CA ILE A 11 8.79 -7.99 -40.61
C ILE A 11 9.51 -9.06 -39.78
N VAL A 12 10.70 -9.50 -40.21
CA VAL A 12 11.47 -10.51 -39.48
C VAL A 12 11.94 -9.95 -38.12
N VAL A 13 12.41 -8.71 -38.07
CA VAL A 13 12.84 -8.07 -36.81
C VAL A 13 11.66 -7.86 -35.87
N SER A 14 10.51 -7.40 -36.36
CA SER A 14 9.33 -7.22 -35.51
C SER A 14 8.79 -8.56 -34.98
N ALA A 15 8.77 -9.61 -35.80
CA ALA A 15 8.41 -10.96 -35.37
C ALA A 15 9.38 -11.49 -34.29
N LEU A 16 10.68 -11.22 -34.42
CA LEU A 16 11.68 -11.60 -33.42
C LEU A 16 11.48 -10.88 -32.08
N ILE A 17 11.15 -9.58 -32.11
CA ILE A 17 10.81 -8.80 -30.91
C ILE A 17 9.54 -9.34 -30.25
N VAL A 18 8.52 -9.73 -31.02
CA VAL A 18 7.30 -10.34 -30.47
C VAL A 18 7.61 -11.70 -29.86
N VAL A 19 8.43 -12.54 -30.49
CA VAL A 19 8.83 -13.85 -29.93
C VAL A 19 9.64 -13.67 -28.65
N VAL A 20 10.58 -12.74 -28.60
CA VAL A 20 11.31 -12.39 -27.37
C VAL A 20 10.39 -11.72 -26.35
N GLY A 21 9.36 -10.97 -26.75
CA GLY A 21 8.39 -10.38 -25.83
C GLY A 21 7.41 -11.41 -25.24
N VAL A 22 7.01 -12.43 -26.01
CA VAL A 22 6.11 -13.50 -25.59
C VAL A 22 6.86 -14.58 -24.79
N LEU A 23 8.08 -14.94 -25.20
CA LEU A 23 8.95 -15.87 -24.43
C LEU A 23 9.68 -15.18 -23.28
N GLY A 24 9.96 -13.88 -23.42
CA GLY A 24 10.56 -13.00 -22.43
C GLY A 24 9.56 -12.22 -21.59
N GLN A 25 8.28 -12.60 -21.60
CA GLN A 25 7.48 -12.63 -20.37
C GLN A 25 8.10 -13.63 -19.38
N GLY A 26 9.39 -13.45 -19.05
CA GLY A 26 9.71 -12.83 -17.78
C GLY A 26 8.61 -13.04 -16.75
N LYS A 27 8.46 -14.29 -16.31
CA LYS A 27 8.59 -14.54 -14.89
C LYS A 27 9.85 -13.79 -14.45
N LEU A 28 9.69 -12.49 -14.17
CA LEU A 28 10.38 -11.86 -13.08
C LEU A 28 9.97 -12.70 -11.87
N SER A 29 10.64 -13.85 -11.74
CA SER A 29 10.75 -14.58 -10.50
C SER A 29 11.51 -13.64 -9.58
N VAL A 30 10.79 -12.64 -9.05
CA VAL A 30 11.00 -12.21 -7.68
C VAL A 30 11.01 -13.52 -6.92
N SER A 31 12.21 -13.88 -6.45
CA SER A 31 12.50 -15.11 -5.76
C SER A 31 11.29 -15.49 -4.89
N GLN A 32 10.57 -16.54 -5.29
CA GLN A 32 9.65 -17.24 -4.42
C GLN A 32 10.55 -18.05 -3.46
N ALA A 33 11.33 -17.31 -2.66
CA ALA A 33 12.06 -17.88 -1.56
C ALA A 33 11.00 -18.19 -0.49
N THR A 34 10.83 -19.50 -0.30
CA THR A 34 10.06 -20.17 0.76
C THR A 34 8.56 -19.89 0.79
N ALA A 35 7.83 -20.70 0.03
CA ALA A 35 6.42 -21.02 0.26
C ALA A 35 6.24 -21.91 1.52
N ASP A 36 6.84 -21.51 2.64
CA ASP A 36 6.70 -22.19 3.95
C ASP A 36 5.99 -21.30 4.99
N ASP A 37 5.63 -20.07 4.62
CA ASP A 37 5.08 -19.04 5.53
C ASP A 37 3.55 -18.85 5.45
N VAL A 38 2.81 -19.76 4.78
CA VAL A 38 1.37 -19.56 4.51
C VAL A 38 0.51 -19.51 5.79
N GLU A 39 1.02 -19.99 6.93
CA GLU A 39 0.30 -19.98 8.21
C GLU A 39 1.04 -19.31 9.37
N ARG A 40 2.13 -18.58 9.11
CA ARG A 40 2.80 -17.87 10.20
C ARG A 40 1.91 -16.71 10.67
N PRO A 41 1.50 -16.67 11.95
CA PRO A 41 0.74 -15.54 12.46
C PRO A 41 1.56 -14.25 12.32
N LEU A 42 0.94 -13.21 11.75
CA LEU A 42 1.55 -11.89 11.63
C LEU A 42 2.03 -11.38 12.99
N HIS A 43 3.10 -10.58 13.01
CA HIS A 43 3.58 -9.96 14.22
C HIS A 43 2.47 -9.23 14.98
N ALA A 44 2.47 -9.34 16.31
CA ALA A 44 1.43 -8.79 17.18
C ALA A 44 1.21 -7.28 16.97
N ASP A 45 2.28 -6.53 16.69
CA ASP A 45 2.18 -5.08 16.46
C ASP A 45 1.43 -4.72 15.18
N ILE A 46 1.56 -5.54 14.12
CA ILE A 46 0.77 -5.38 12.89
C ILE A 46 -0.70 -5.60 13.23
N GLN A 47 -1.02 -6.70 13.92
CA GLN A 47 -2.41 -7.00 14.32
C GLN A 47 -3.00 -5.91 15.22
N LYS A 48 -2.19 -5.32 16.11
CA LYS A 48 -2.59 -4.21 16.98
C LYS A 48 -2.95 -2.97 16.18
N VAL A 49 -2.10 -2.56 15.24
CA VAL A 49 -2.36 -1.39 14.38
C VAL A 49 -3.56 -1.65 13.47
N GLU A 50 -3.70 -2.83 12.89
CA GLU A 50 -4.87 -3.19 12.07
C GLU A 50 -6.16 -3.14 12.85
N ARG A 51 -6.18 -3.70 14.06
CA ARG A 51 -7.35 -3.63 14.94
C ARG A 51 -7.73 -2.19 15.22
N ARG A 52 -6.77 -1.35 15.61
CA ARG A 52 -7.05 0.08 15.86
C ARG A 52 -7.56 0.75 14.59
N PHE A 53 -6.93 0.53 13.45
CA PHE A 53 -7.33 1.10 12.17
C PHE A 53 -8.75 0.71 11.77
N SER A 54 -9.16 -0.55 12.00
CA SER A 54 -10.52 -1.04 11.70
C SER A 54 -11.62 -0.38 12.54
N LEU A 55 -11.27 0.21 13.68
CA LEU A 55 -12.19 0.89 14.59
C LEU A 55 -12.29 2.40 14.31
N VAL A 56 -11.48 2.93 13.39
CA VAL A 56 -11.45 4.36 13.09
C VAL A 56 -12.28 4.67 11.86
N GLU A 57 -13.15 5.68 11.98
CA GLU A 57 -13.90 6.21 10.86
C GLU A 57 -13.11 7.27 10.07
N PHE A 58 -13.25 7.19 8.76
CA PHE A 58 -12.67 8.15 7.82
C PHE A 58 -13.77 8.71 6.92
N ASP A 59 -14.01 10.02 7.00
CA ASP A 59 -14.80 10.71 5.99
C ASP A 59 -14.08 10.74 4.64
N LEU A 60 -14.49 9.90 3.71
CA LEU A 60 -13.88 9.79 2.39
C LEU A 60 -14.18 10.98 1.48
N LYS A 61 -15.17 11.82 1.82
CA LYS A 61 -15.44 13.08 1.10
C LYS A 61 -14.37 14.12 1.41
N ASN A 62 -13.78 14.05 2.60
CA ASN A 62 -12.64 14.89 2.97
C ASN A 62 -11.33 14.34 2.39
N LYS A 63 -10.70 15.13 1.51
CA LYS A 63 -9.43 14.77 0.85
C LYS A 63 -8.32 14.40 1.85
N ALA A 64 -8.21 15.09 2.98
CA ALA A 64 -7.17 14.82 3.97
C ALA A 64 -7.39 13.45 4.64
N HIS A 65 -8.64 13.10 4.94
CA HIS A 65 -9.01 11.81 5.54
C HIS A 65 -8.78 10.67 4.54
N LEU A 66 -9.19 10.85 3.28
CA LEU A 66 -8.90 9.90 2.21
C LEU A 66 -7.40 9.63 2.09
N LEU A 67 -6.56 10.68 2.05
CA LEU A 67 -5.10 10.53 1.95
C LEU A 67 -4.47 9.86 3.18
N ARG A 68 -5.01 10.08 4.39
CA ARG A 68 -4.55 9.37 5.59
C ARG A 68 -4.91 7.89 5.50
N LYS A 69 -6.16 7.57 5.14
CA LYS A 69 -6.61 6.19 4.97
C LYS A 69 -5.75 5.44 3.96
N THR A 70 -5.54 6.00 2.76
CA THR A 70 -4.72 5.37 1.72
C THR A 70 -3.28 5.14 2.18
N ARG A 71 -2.69 6.06 2.96
CA ARG A 71 -1.35 5.87 3.52
C ARG A 71 -1.30 4.78 4.59
N LEU A 72 -2.33 4.71 5.45
CA LEU A 72 -2.45 3.64 6.45
C LEU A 72 -2.55 2.27 5.78
N ASP A 73 -3.43 2.14 4.79
CA ASP A 73 -3.58 0.92 3.98
C ASP A 73 -2.24 0.49 3.37
N PHE A 74 -1.50 1.44 2.79
CA PHE A 74 -0.19 1.19 2.21
C PHE A 74 0.84 0.70 3.25
N TYR A 75 0.99 1.41 4.37
CA TYR A 75 2.01 1.06 5.36
C TYR A 75 1.70 -0.25 6.08
N ILE A 76 0.44 -0.55 6.36
CA ILE A 76 0.02 -1.85 6.91
C ILE A 76 0.35 -2.97 5.92
N ALA A 77 0.05 -2.80 4.62
CA ALA A 77 0.39 -3.80 3.61
C ALA A 77 1.91 -4.03 3.51
N GLN A 78 2.71 -2.96 3.57
CA GLN A 78 4.17 -3.08 3.55
C GLN A 78 4.73 -3.73 4.81
N ALA A 79 4.14 -3.45 5.98
CA ALA A 79 4.50 -4.11 7.23
C ALA A 79 4.25 -5.62 7.15
N LYS A 80 3.09 -6.05 6.61
CA LYS A 80 2.79 -7.47 6.39
C LYS A 80 3.80 -8.13 5.45
N GLN A 81 4.10 -7.49 4.32
CA GLN A 81 5.09 -8.03 3.39
C GLN A 81 6.50 -8.11 4.00
N ALA A 82 6.90 -7.12 4.80
CA ALA A 82 8.18 -7.14 5.50
C ALA A 82 8.23 -8.25 6.55
N ASP A 83 7.14 -8.50 7.27
CA ASP A 83 7.04 -9.58 8.26
C ASP A 83 7.13 -10.97 7.62
N LEU A 84 6.42 -11.17 6.51
CA LEU A 84 6.51 -12.39 5.69
C LEU A 84 7.92 -12.63 5.15
N ARG A 85 8.68 -11.57 4.83
CA ARG A 85 10.08 -11.67 4.39
C ARG A 85 11.08 -11.78 5.56
N GLY A 86 10.62 -11.77 6.81
CA GLY A 86 11.47 -11.75 8.00
C GLY A 86 12.25 -10.45 8.21
N TRP A 87 11.90 -9.37 7.51
CA TRP A 87 12.56 -8.06 7.58
C TRP A 87 12.09 -7.24 8.79
N LYS A 88 12.53 -7.63 9.98
CA LYS A 88 12.10 -7.04 11.26
C LYS A 88 12.20 -5.51 11.29
N PHE A 89 13.37 -4.96 10.96
CA PHE A 89 13.59 -3.51 10.97
C PHE A 89 12.61 -2.75 10.05
N LYS A 90 12.35 -3.27 8.85
CA LYS A 90 11.42 -2.63 7.90
C LYS A 90 9.97 -2.77 8.32
N ARG A 91 9.59 -3.92 8.85
CA ARG A 91 8.28 -4.12 9.45
C ARG A 91 8.04 -3.09 10.55
N ASP A 92 8.97 -2.96 11.49
CA ASP A 92 8.83 -2.05 12.64
C ASP A 92 8.75 -0.59 12.17
N GLU A 93 9.56 -0.18 11.17
CA GLU A 93 9.46 1.14 10.54
C GLU A 93 8.06 1.40 9.94
N PHE A 94 7.49 0.43 9.22
CA PHE A 94 6.17 0.59 8.62
C PHE A 94 5.04 0.60 9.63
N VAL A 95 5.14 -0.24 10.68
CA VAL A 95 4.19 -0.23 11.81
C VAL A 95 4.21 1.12 12.51
N GLU A 96 5.40 1.67 12.79
CA GLU A 96 5.55 2.98 13.44
C GLU A 96 4.94 4.09 12.58
N ARG A 97 5.21 4.11 11.27
CA ARG A 97 4.60 5.10 10.37
C ARG A 97 3.07 5.01 10.34
N ALA A 98 2.53 3.80 10.29
CA ALA A 98 1.08 3.59 10.36
C ALA A 98 0.52 4.11 11.70
N ASP A 99 1.16 3.77 12.80
CA ASP A 99 0.71 4.19 14.14
C ASP A 99 0.76 5.72 14.34
N ASN A 100 1.81 6.37 13.83
CA ASN A 100 1.95 7.82 13.87
C ASN A 100 0.84 8.53 13.09
N ILE A 101 0.52 8.05 11.89
CA ILE A 101 -0.57 8.63 11.08
C ILE A 101 -1.92 8.43 11.78
N LEU A 102 -2.15 7.23 12.33
CA LEU A 102 -3.39 6.91 13.02
C LEU A 102 -3.58 7.76 14.28
N SER A 103 -2.53 7.88 15.09
CA SER A 103 -2.55 8.68 16.31
C SER A 103 -2.76 10.16 16.01
N HIS A 104 -2.12 10.68 14.96
CA HIS A 104 -2.36 12.05 14.50
C HIS A 104 -3.80 12.27 14.04
N HIS A 105 -4.38 11.32 13.30
CA HIS A 105 -5.78 11.39 12.86
C HIS A 105 -6.73 11.43 14.05
N LEU A 106 -6.53 10.55 15.03
CA LEU A 106 -7.36 10.50 16.24
C LEU A 106 -7.27 11.78 17.07
N MET A 107 -6.07 12.34 17.22
CA MET A 107 -5.87 13.61 17.92
C MET A 107 -6.61 14.76 17.22
N GLN A 108 -6.55 14.82 15.89
CA GLN A 108 -7.28 15.84 15.15
C GLN A 108 -8.79 15.66 15.27
N TYR A 109 -9.28 14.43 15.12
CA TYR A 109 -10.69 14.12 15.29
C TYR A 109 -11.21 14.53 16.69
N ALA A 110 -10.45 14.22 17.75
CA ALA A 110 -10.82 14.62 19.11
C ALA A 110 -10.90 16.15 19.26
N ASN A 111 -9.96 16.89 18.65
CA ASN A 111 -9.96 18.35 18.67
C ASN A 111 -11.15 18.95 17.89
N ASP A 112 -11.50 18.36 16.75
CA ASP A 112 -12.61 18.84 15.92
C ASP A 112 -13.95 18.62 16.66
N VAL A 113 -14.16 17.44 17.25
CA VAL A 113 -15.36 17.14 18.06
C VAL A 113 -15.47 18.09 19.26
N SER A 114 -14.35 18.40 19.92
CA SER A 114 -14.35 19.31 21.08
C SER A 114 -14.77 20.73 20.68
N LYS A 115 -14.28 21.22 19.54
CA LYS A 115 -14.66 22.54 19.00
C LYS A 115 -16.13 22.59 18.59
N GLU A 116 -16.64 21.55 17.96
CA GLU A 116 -18.06 21.47 17.60
C GLU A 116 -18.94 21.56 18.85
N ALA A 117 -18.61 20.81 19.91
CA ALA A 117 -19.33 20.85 21.18
C ALA A 117 -19.32 22.26 21.83
N GLU A 118 -18.19 22.97 21.79
CA GLU A 118 -18.11 24.37 22.26
C GLU A 118 -19.02 25.31 21.46
N ILE A 119 -19.08 25.17 20.13
CA ILE A 119 -19.94 26.01 19.28
C ILE A 119 -21.41 25.76 19.60
N TYR A 120 -21.83 24.49 19.72
CA TYR A 120 -23.23 24.15 20.03
C TYR A 120 -23.66 24.65 21.40
N THR A 121 -22.80 24.55 22.42
CA THR A 121 -23.10 25.05 23.77
C THR A 121 -23.14 26.57 23.81
N ALA A 122 -22.28 27.26 23.05
CA ALA A 122 -22.30 28.72 22.95
C ALA A 122 -23.54 29.26 22.19
N GLN A 123 -24.11 28.50 21.26
CA GLN A 123 -25.34 28.87 20.54
C GLN A 123 -26.62 28.58 21.34
N ALA A 124 -26.53 27.77 22.40
CA ALA A 124 -27.67 27.39 23.24
C ALA A 124 -27.91 28.35 24.43
N ILE A 125 -27.11 29.41 24.55
CA ILE A 125 -27.20 30.49 25.56
C ILE A 125 -27.69 31.77 24.87
#